data_AF-A0AAV6GWH0-F1
#
_entry.id   AF-A0AAV6GWH0-F1
#
_cell.length_a   1.000
_cell.length_b   1.000
_cell.length_c   1.000
_cell.angle_alpha   90.00
_cell.angle_beta   90.00
_cell.angle_gamma   90.00
#
_symmetry.space_group_name_H-M   'P 1'
#
loop_
_entity.id
_entity.type
_entity.pdbx_description
1 polymer ?
#
loop_
_entity_poly.entity_id
_entity_poly.type
_entity_poly.pdbx_seq_one_letter_code
_entity_poly.pdbx_strand_id
1 'polypeptide(L)'
;MWWLLLFLPVCRGAQSPDTFTLSVPDGPLSVWMGSSVILPCSLSPAFTASLKVRWHRPDKYKTPVLLYEEQQIQQQPADPQYRGRVSLIGGLEKGNVSLKLENVSLADTGEFVCFVAGDKWYDKASVHLIVKVMGSPPVLSVSDGGSGQVNVTCVSDGWSPKPTLTWRNNRGALIPSQSHQSATDARGLVSSWLLHSSSDSEWVACSVGLSEEERKESRVLPHTSRTGTGPWKEVFISGLVLLLLSSIATVLILYKKGFIKWKDSKETAAATDEDEGKKLNGKVNDIEKEEHQKLKQQNEDLLKQHEEEKTLKKEVETLNQKITGLLSQLEENKREVERLNHQIKGKIATDEDEGKKLEGKVNDIKKENQELKQQNKDLLKKQSEEEKTLKKEVETLNQKITGLLSQLEENKREVERLNHQIKANDEDKEKKTEGKLNEKTEENQELKQLNEGAFPQNHGLVIQVKPWKTVKRLKEILTMDEASVKGDLEVDSWRKTLE
;
A
#
# COMPACT_ATOMS: atom_id res chain seq x y z
N MET A 1 -45.25 -43.98 42.81
CA MET A 1 -44.65 -43.93 41.47
C MET A 1 -44.68 -42.49 40.95
N TRP A 2 -43.95 -41.57 41.58
CA TRP A 2 -44.05 -40.11 41.34
C TRP A 2 -42.68 -39.41 41.52
N TRP A 3 -41.60 -39.99 40.97
CA TRP A 3 -40.22 -39.46 41.13
C TRP A 3 -39.41 -39.53 39.81
N LEU A 4 -40.01 -39.18 38.67
CA LEU A 4 -39.32 -39.14 37.36
C LEU A 4 -39.65 -37.86 36.57
N LEU A 5 -39.44 -36.69 37.19
CA LEU A 5 -39.46 -35.40 36.49
C LEU A 5 -38.33 -34.51 37.02
N LEU A 6 -37.08 -34.91 36.80
CA LEU A 6 -35.94 -34.00 36.91
C LEU A 6 -34.94 -34.29 35.79
N PHE A 7 -34.43 -33.18 35.21
CA PHE A 7 -33.39 -33.07 34.20
C PHE A 7 -33.83 -33.18 32.73
N LEU A 8 -34.71 -32.26 32.30
CA LEU A 8 -34.42 -31.62 31.01
C LEU A 8 -33.17 -30.76 31.23
N PRO A 9 -32.07 -30.98 30.49
CA PRO A 9 -30.96 -30.05 30.53
C PRO A 9 -31.52 -28.72 30.07
N VAL A 10 -31.51 -27.72 30.95
CA VAL A 10 -31.67 -26.33 30.53
C VAL A 10 -30.55 -26.14 29.52
N CYS A 11 -30.90 -26.08 28.24
CA CYS A 11 -30.02 -25.52 27.22
C CYS A 11 -29.79 -24.08 27.67
N ARG A 12 -28.74 -23.85 28.46
CA ARG A 12 -28.10 -22.54 28.54
C ARG A 12 -27.74 -22.23 27.11
N GLY A 13 -28.54 -21.39 26.46
CA GLY A 13 -28.16 -20.80 25.18
C GLY A 13 -26.74 -20.28 25.40
N ALA A 14 -25.81 -20.72 24.55
CA ALA A 14 -24.43 -20.26 24.60
C ALA A 14 -24.49 -18.73 24.55
N GLN A 15 -24.19 -18.08 25.68
CA GLN A 15 -24.06 -16.63 25.72
C GLN A 15 -22.91 -16.33 24.77
N SER A 16 -23.20 -15.60 23.69
CA SER A 16 -22.16 -15.10 22.81
C SER A 16 -21.18 -14.31 23.68
N PRO A 17 -19.86 -14.50 23.50
CA PRO A 17 -18.87 -13.74 24.25
C PRO A 17 -19.15 -12.24 24.09
N ASP A 18 -18.91 -11.42 25.12
CA ASP A 18 -19.15 -9.98 25.04
C ASP A 18 -18.05 -9.25 24.25
N THR A 19 -16.87 -9.87 24.08
CA THR A 19 -15.68 -9.31 23.43
C THR A 19 -14.94 -10.34 22.57
N PHE A 20 -14.14 -9.85 21.64
CA PHE A 20 -13.25 -10.65 20.77
C PHE A 20 -11.94 -9.90 20.51
N THR A 21 -10.91 -10.61 20.09
CA THR A 21 -9.65 -10.02 19.61
C THR A 21 -9.36 -10.44 18.18
N LEU A 22 -8.67 -9.60 17.42
CA LEU A 22 -8.21 -9.90 16.08
C LEU A 22 -6.76 -10.40 16.11
N SER A 23 -6.54 -11.49 15.38
CA SER A 23 -5.24 -12.09 15.16
C SER A 23 -4.86 -11.97 13.69
N VAL A 24 -3.65 -11.44 13.47
CA VAL A 24 -2.97 -11.38 12.18
C VAL A 24 -1.57 -11.98 12.36
N PRO A 25 -1.02 -12.69 11.36
CA PRO A 25 0.37 -13.15 11.42
C PRO A 25 1.35 -11.99 11.50
N ASP A 26 2.47 -12.21 12.18
CA ASP A 26 3.52 -11.22 12.29
C ASP A 26 4.31 -11.08 10.98
N GLY A 27 4.69 -9.84 10.67
CA GLY A 27 5.55 -9.51 9.53
C GLY A 27 4.82 -9.17 8.24
N PRO A 28 5.55 -8.66 7.23
CA PRO A 28 4.97 -8.26 5.97
C PRO A 28 4.64 -9.45 5.07
N LEU A 29 3.51 -9.38 4.39
CA LEU A 29 3.10 -10.35 3.37
C LEU A 29 3.63 -9.91 2.00
N SER A 30 4.36 -10.77 1.31
CA SER A 30 4.90 -10.47 -0.03
C SER A 30 4.15 -11.21 -1.12
N VAL A 31 3.77 -10.53 -2.21
CA VAL A 31 3.08 -11.14 -3.36
C VAL A 31 3.52 -10.51 -4.68
N TRP A 32 3.49 -11.28 -5.78
CA TRP A 32 3.77 -10.77 -7.11
C TRP A 32 2.64 -9.88 -7.66
N MET A 33 3.01 -8.83 -8.37
CA MET A 33 2.07 -8.01 -9.13
C MET A 33 1.26 -8.86 -10.13
N GLY A 34 -0.01 -8.51 -10.32
CA GLY A 34 -0.99 -9.24 -11.14
C GLY A 34 -1.56 -10.49 -10.48
N SER A 35 -0.99 -10.96 -9.37
CA SER A 35 -1.47 -12.16 -8.66
C SER A 35 -2.66 -11.85 -7.74
N SER A 36 -3.16 -12.89 -7.06
CA SER A 36 -4.15 -12.76 -5.98
C SER A 36 -3.51 -13.07 -4.63
N VAL A 37 -3.92 -12.35 -3.59
CA VAL A 37 -3.40 -12.48 -2.22
C VAL A 37 -4.54 -12.54 -1.22
N ILE A 38 -4.32 -13.22 -0.10
CA ILE A 38 -5.22 -13.21 1.06
C ILE A 38 -4.54 -12.40 2.16
N LEU A 39 -5.17 -11.31 2.59
CA LEU A 39 -4.79 -10.57 3.78
C LEU A 39 -5.46 -11.24 4.99
N PRO A 40 -4.69 -11.97 5.81
CA PRO A 40 -5.25 -12.74 6.92
C PRO A 40 -5.79 -11.81 8.01
N CYS A 41 -6.97 -12.13 8.53
CA CYS A 41 -7.51 -11.55 9.75
C CYS A 41 -8.54 -12.51 10.34
N SER A 42 -8.33 -12.91 11.58
CA SER A 42 -9.20 -13.87 12.27
C SER A 42 -9.60 -13.33 13.63
N LEU A 43 -10.88 -13.43 13.99
CA LEU A 43 -11.36 -13.08 15.31
C LEU A 43 -11.41 -14.31 16.24
N SER A 44 -11.03 -14.11 17.49
CA SER A 44 -11.04 -15.14 18.53
C SER A 44 -11.59 -14.57 19.84
N PRO A 45 -12.54 -15.24 20.51
CA PRO A 45 -13.29 -16.41 20.04
C PRO A 45 -14.23 -16.07 18.87
N ALA A 46 -14.69 -17.07 18.13
CA ALA A 46 -15.68 -16.89 17.07
C ALA A 46 -16.96 -16.22 17.62
N PHE A 47 -17.49 -15.25 16.88
CA PHE A 47 -18.55 -14.36 17.33
C PHE A 47 -19.76 -14.51 16.40
N THR A 48 -20.93 -14.80 16.97
CA THR A 48 -22.13 -15.18 16.22
C THR A 48 -23.15 -14.05 16.02
N ALA A 49 -22.93 -12.87 16.61
CA ALA A 49 -23.82 -11.73 16.42
C ALA A 49 -23.58 -11.03 15.07
N SER A 50 -24.37 -10.00 14.76
CA SER A 50 -24.25 -9.19 13.56
C SER A 50 -22.92 -8.43 13.53
N LEU A 51 -21.91 -9.01 12.89
CA LEU A 51 -20.59 -8.40 12.73
C LEU A 51 -20.56 -7.41 11.56
N LYS A 52 -19.95 -6.27 11.81
CA LYS A 52 -19.51 -5.31 10.79
C LYS A 52 -18.01 -5.50 10.56
N VAL A 53 -17.63 -5.83 9.33
CA VAL A 53 -16.22 -5.99 8.94
C VAL A 53 -15.85 -4.89 7.96
N ARG A 54 -14.76 -4.20 8.23
CA ARG A 54 -14.23 -3.14 7.38
C ARG A 54 -12.75 -3.35 7.15
N TRP A 55 -12.39 -3.49 5.88
CA TRP A 55 -11.01 -3.38 5.44
C TRP A 55 -10.79 -1.98 4.88
N HIS A 56 -9.78 -1.27 5.38
CA HIS A 56 -9.47 0.08 4.90
C HIS A 56 -7.97 0.39 4.93
N ARG A 57 -7.56 1.41 4.19
CA ARG A 57 -6.22 2.00 4.36
C ARG A 57 -6.21 2.90 5.60
N PRO A 58 -5.07 3.06 6.31
CA PRO A 58 -5.01 3.86 7.53
C PRO A 58 -5.62 5.28 7.41
N ASP A 59 -5.45 5.91 6.25
CA ASP A 59 -5.93 7.25 5.91
C ASP A 59 -7.33 7.29 5.25
N LYS A 60 -7.91 6.12 4.89
CA LYS A 60 -9.17 6.02 4.13
C LYS A 60 -10.29 5.28 4.85
N TYR A 61 -10.59 5.67 6.10
CA TYR A 61 -11.67 5.02 6.87
C TYR A 61 -13.08 5.17 6.24
N LYS A 62 -13.36 6.33 5.61
CA LYS A 62 -14.68 6.65 5.02
C LYS A 62 -14.91 6.01 3.65
N THR A 63 -13.84 5.70 2.92
CA THR A 63 -13.83 5.02 1.62
C THR A 63 -13.03 3.72 1.77
N PRO A 64 -13.57 2.71 2.47
CA PRO A 64 -12.88 1.46 2.75
C PRO A 64 -12.60 0.66 1.47
N VAL A 65 -11.63 -0.25 1.57
CA VAL A 65 -11.31 -1.28 0.57
C VAL A 65 -12.51 -2.22 0.40
N LEU A 66 -13.08 -2.68 1.52
CA LEU A 66 -14.27 -3.51 1.57
C LEU A 66 -15.05 -3.19 2.85
N LEU A 67 -16.37 -3.14 2.73
CA LEU A 67 -17.29 -3.03 3.86
C LEU A 67 -18.31 -4.16 3.80
N TYR A 68 -18.40 -4.93 4.88
CA TYR A 68 -19.43 -5.95 5.09
C TYR A 68 -20.27 -5.53 6.29
N GLU A 69 -21.57 -5.39 6.06
CA GLU A 69 -22.57 -4.90 7.01
C GLU A 69 -23.94 -5.43 6.56
N GLU A 70 -24.87 -5.69 7.48
CA GLU A 70 -26.20 -6.25 7.15
C GLU A 70 -26.13 -7.55 6.32
N GLN A 71 -25.16 -8.41 6.65
CA GLN A 71 -24.96 -9.72 6.02
C GLN A 71 -24.59 -9.68 4.53
N GLN A 72 -24.16 -8.52 4.03
CA GLN A 72 -23.78 -8.33 2.62
C GLN A 72 -22.58 -7.40 2.46
N ILE A 73 -21.87 -7.55 1.34
CA ILE A 73 -20.78 -6.64 0.98
C ILE A 73 -21.41 -5.38 0.38
N GLN A 74 -21.15 -4.25 1.02
CA GLN A 74 -21.68 -2.95 0.65
C GLN A 74 -20.92 -2.40 -0.57
N GLN A 75 -21.65 -1.95 -1.58
CA GLN A 75 -21.08 -1.32 -2.78
C GLN A 75 -20.64 0.12 -2.53
N GLN A 76 -21.24 0.79 -1.54
CA GLN A 76 -20.90 2.14 -1.12
C GLN A 76 -20.99 2.26 0.41
N PRO A 77 -20.09 3.03 1.05
CA PRO A 77 -18.92 3.66 0.46
C PRO A 77 -17.80 2.61 0.30
N ALA A 78 -17.32 2.38 -0.92
CA ALA A 78 -16.15 1.55 -1.20
C ALA A 78 -15.22 2.31 -2.14
N ASP A 79 -13.90 2.21 -1.93
CA ASP A 79 -12.91 2.88 -2.78
C ASP A 79 -12.94 2.24 -4.19
N PRO A 80 -13.20 3.04 -5.25
CA PRO A 80 -13.32 2.53 -6.62
C PRO A 80 -12.12 1.71 -7.10
N GLN A 81 -10.91 1.94 -6.57
CA GLN A 81 -9.70 1.22 -7.00
C GLN A 81 -9.73 -0.28 -6.69
N TYR A 82 -10.55 -0.70 -5.71
CA TYR A 82 -10.69 -2.10 -5.29
C TYR A 82 -11.95 -2.77 -5.82
N ARG A 83 -12.82 -2.03 -6.50
CA ARG A 83 -14.10 -2.54 -6.97
C ARG A 83 -13.91 -3.73 -7.93
N GLY A 84 -14.59 -4.83 -7.64
CA GLY A 84 -14.49 -6.07 -8.43
C GLY A 84 -13.18 -6.84 -8.25
N ARG A 85 -12.31 -6.43 -7.32
CA ARG A 85 -11.03 -7.08 -7.02
C ARG A 85 -10.98 -7.67 -5.61
N VAL A 86 -11.99 -7.42 -4.78
CA VAL A 86 -11.99 -7.80 -3.37
C VAL A 86 -13.17 -8.67 -2.99
N SER A 87 -12.93 -9.63 -2.11
CA SER A 87 -13.96 -10.48 -1.51
C SER A 87 -13.52 -10.95 -0.12
N LEU A 88 -14.45 -11.46 0.68
CA LEU A 88 -14.14 -12.18 1.91
C LEU A 88 -14.02 -13.67 1.59
N ILE A 89 -12.97 -14.33 2.09
CA ILE A 89 -12.72 -15.77 1.85
C ILE A 89 -13.77 -16.66 2.56
N GLY A 90 -14.52 -16.11 3.51
CA GLY A 90 -15.64 -16.77 4.18
C GLY A 90 -15.25 -17.47 5.48
N GLY A 91 -16.27 -17.99 6.18
CA GLY A 91 -16.14 -18.50 7.54
C GLY A 91 -16.32 -17.44 8.61
N LEU A 92 -17.15 -16.42 8.36
CA LEU A 92 -17.46 -15.35 9.33
C LEU A 92 -17.98 -15.96 10.65
N GLU A 93 -18.81 -16.99 10.55
CA GLU A 93 -19.34 -17.78 11.66
C GLU A 93 -18.25 -18.56 12.42
N LYS A 94 -17.11 -18.82 11.77
CA LYS A 94 -15.90 -19.42 12.35
C LYS A 94 -14.85 -18.39 12.73
N GLY A 95 -15.16 -17.11 12.56
CA GLY A 95 -14.27 -16.00 12.88
C GLY A 95 -13.26 -15.60 11.80
N ASN A 96 -13.32 -16.17 10.59
CA ASN A 96 -12.41 -15.77 9.51
C ASN A 96 -12.98 -14.57 8.73
N VAL A 97 -12.28 -13.44 8.80
CA VAL A 97 -12.65 -12.17 8.14
C VAL A 97 -11.57 -11.71 7.16
N SER A 98 -10.77 -12.65 6.67
CA SER A 98 -9.67 -12.39 5.74
C SER A 98 -10.14 -11.86 4.39
N LEU A 99 -9.42 -10.88 3.86
CA LEU A 99 -9.69 -10.25 2.57
C LEU A 99 -8.94 -10.96 1.45
N LYS A 100 -9.64 -11.42 0.41
CA LYS A 100 -9.01 -11.75 -0.87
C LYS A 100 -8.88 -10.47 -1.69
N LEU A 101 -7.68 -10.19 -2.18
CA LEU A 101 -7.42 -9.12 -3.15
C LEU A 101 -6.85 -9.73 -4.43
N GLU A 102 -7.51 -9.48 -5.55
CA GLU A 102 -7.16 -10.00 -6.88
C GLU A 102 -6.53 -8.91 -7.76
N ASN A 103 -5.76 -9.35 -8.76
CA ASN A 103 -5.04 -8.47 -9.69
C ASN A 103 -4.21 -7.41 -8.94
N VAL A 104 -3.36 -7.84 -8.01
CA VAL A 104 -2.57 -6.94 -7.13
C VAL A 104 -1.69 -6.00 -7.96
N SER A 105 -1.73 -4.71 -7.65
CA SER A 105 -0.97 -3.65 -8.31
C SER A 105 0.08 -3.06 -7.38
N LEU A 106 1.09 -2.36 -7.91
CA LEU A 106 2.09 -1.68 -7.08
C LEU A 106 1.48 -0.68 -6.08
N ALA A 107 0.39 0.00 -6.47
CA ALA A 107 -0.35 0.92 -5.62
C ALA A 107 -0.98 0.23 -4.41
N ASP A 108 -1.08 -1.12 -4.42
CA ASP A 108 -1.60 -1.87 -3.30
C ASP A 108 -0.57 -2.06 -2.17
N THR A 109 0.71 -1.75 -2.40
CA THR A 109 1.76 -1.83 -1.38
C THR A 109 1.43 -0.94 -0.18
N GLY A 110 1.66 -1.46 1.03
CA GLY A 110 1.49 -0.74 2.28
C GLY A 110 0.52 -1.41 3.23
N GLU A 111 0.07 -0.65 4.22
CA GLU A 111 -0.76 -1.15 5.30
C GLU A 111 -2.24 -1.26 4.90
N PHE A 112 -2.87 -2.34 5.37
CA PHE A 112 -4.31 -2.57 5.35
C PHE A 112 -4.78 -2.83 6.79
N VAL A 113 -5.82 -2.13 7.20
CA VAL A 113 -6.42 -2.27 8.53
C VAL A 113 -7.68 -3.12 8.42
N CYS A 114 -7.70 -4.22 9.15
CA CYS A 114 -8.87 -5.04 9.45
C CYS A 114 -9.54 -4.45 10.69
N PHE A 115 -10.74 -3.91 10.55
CA PHE A 115 -11.57 -3.42 11.63
C PHE A 115 -12.83 -4.26 11.72
N VAL A 116 -13.10 -4.82 12.90
CA VAL A 116 -14.31 -5.61 13.14
C VAL A 116 -15.06 -5.02 14.33
N ALA A 117 -16.36 -4.81 14.18
CA ALA A 117 -17.24 -4.34 15.24
C ALA A 117 -18.44 -5.28 15.39
N GLY A 118 -18.74 -5.64 16.64
CA GLY A 118 -20.05 -6.17 17.05
C GLY A 118 -20.88 -5.08 17.73
N ASP A 119 -21.92 -5.48 18.45
CA ASP A 119 -22.88 -4.53 19.04
C ASP A 119 -22.29 -3.64 20.15
N LYS A 120 -21.38 -4.20 20.97
CA LYS A 120 -20.81 -3.52 22.16
C LYS A 120 -19.30 -3.40 22.14
N TRP A 121 -18.63 -4.05 21.19
CA TRP A 121 -17.19 -4.20 21.16
C TRP A 121 -16.65 -4.09 19.74
N TYR A 122 -15.42 -3.59 19.60
CA TYR A 122 -14.70 -3.59 18.34
C TYR A 122 -13.23 -3.88 18.60
N ASP A 123 -12.54 -4.36 17.57
CA ASP A 123 -11.10 -4.48 17.58
C ASP A 123 -10.54 -4.22 16.17
N LYS A 124 -9.23 -3.94 16.09
CA LYS A 124 -8.54 -3.71 14.82
C LYS A 124 -7.15 -4.35 14.80
N ALA A 125 -6.76 -4.84 13.63
CA ALA A 125 -5.42 -5.35 13.36
C ALA A 125 -4.94 -4.88 11.99
N SER A 126 -3.62 -4.86 11.78
CA SER A 126 -3.02 -4.34 10.56
C SER A 126 -2.17 -5.40 9.87
N VAL A 127 -2.28 -5.46 8.54
CA VAL A 127 -1.46 -6.31 7.67
C VAL A 127 -0.68 -5.41 6.73
N HIS A 128 0.63 -5.62 6.61
CA HIS A 128 1.48 -4.89 5.68
C HIS A 128 1.73 -5.73 4.42
N LEU A 129 1.28 -5.23 3.26
CA LEU A 129 1.46 -5.89 1.97
C LEU A 129 2.66 -5.30 1.22
N ILE A 130 3.58 -6.15 0.77
CA ILE A 130 4.69 -5.79 -0.11
C ILE A 130 4.43 -6.41 -1.49
N VAL A 131 4.36 -5.57 -2.52
CA VAL A 131 4.16 -6.04 -3.89
C VAL A 131 5.50 -6.18 -4.60
N LYS A 132 5.78 -7.39 -5.06
CA LYS A 132 6.98 -7.77 -5.80
C LYS A 132 6.80 -7.53 -7.30
N VAL A 133 7.79 -6.89 -7.91
CA VAL A 133 7.92 -6.67 -9.35
C VAL A 133 9.34 -7.04 -9.76
N MET A 134 9.45 -7.90 -10.77
CA MET A 134 10.73 -8.18 -11.41
C MET A 134 11.08 -7.06 -12.37
N GLY A 135 12.24 -6.45 -12.15
CA GLY A 135 12.74 -5.41 -13.05
C GLY A 135 13.30 -5.96 -14.36
N SER A 136 13.85 -5.06 -15.17
CA SER A 136 14.50 -5.36 -16.43
C SER A 136 15.83 -6.11 -16.24
N PRO A 137 16.27 -6.93 -17.20
CA PRO A 137 17.66 -7.42 -17.20
C PRO A 137 18.64 -6.24 -17.14
N PRO A 138 19.74 -6.33 -16.37
CA PRO A 138 20.70 -5.23 -16.25
C PRO A 138 21.35 -4.92 -17.60
N VAL A 139 21.43 -3.64 -17.94
CA VAL A 139 22.15 -3.14 -19.12
C VAL A 139 23.54 -2.73 -18.70
N LEU A 140 24.54 -3.26 -19.42
CA LEU A 140 25.95 -2.96 -19.19
C LEU A 140 26.45 -1.98 -20.25
N SER A 141 27.17 -0.93 -19.83
CA SER A 141 27.89 -0.06 -20.76
C SER A 141 29.35 0.09 -20.35
N VAL A 142 30.23 0.19 -21.35
CA VAL A 142 31.68 0.16 -21.20
C VAL A 142 32.25 1.47 -21.73
N SER A 143 33.01 2.19 -20.91
CA SER A 143 33.67 3.44 -21.28
C SER A 143 35.12 3.45 -20.83
N ASP A 144 35.93 4.34 -21.41
CA ASP A 144 37.32 4.54 -20.98
C ASP A 144 37.35 5.10 -19.55
N GLY A 145 38.06 4.41 -18.66
CA GLY A 145 38.26 4.82 -17.27
C GLY A 145 39.53 5.65 -17.05
N GLY A 146 40.35 5.80 -18.10
CA GLY A 146 41.67 6.43 -18.02
C GLY A 146 42.72 5.48 -17.43
N SER A 147 44.00 5.80 -17.65
CA SER A 147 45.14 5.07 -17.06
C SER A 147 45.17 3.55 -17.32
N GLY A 148 44.60 3.10 -18.45
CA GLY A 148 44.52 1.67 -18.81
C GLY A 148 43.40 0.90 -18.10
N GLN A 149 42.52 1.58 -17.38
CA GLN A 149 41.32 1.03 -16.75
C GLN A 149 40.09 1.27 -17.63
N VAL A 150 39.11 0.39 -17.47
CA VAL A 150 37.82 0.44 -18.14
C VAL A 150 36.74 0.63 -17.09
N ASN A 151 35.81 1.54 -17.33
CA ASN A 151 34.65 1.75 -16.48
C ASN A 151 33.45 0.98 -17.06
N VAL A 152 32.90 0.06 -16.27
CA VAL A 152 31.71 -0.72 -16.60
C VAL A 152 30.56 -0.25 -15.74
N THR A 153 29.52 0.31 -16.34
CA THR A 153 28.30 0.69 -15.62
C THR A 153 27.21 -0.37 -15.84
N CYS A 154 26.45 -0.64 -14.79
CA CYS A 154 25.32 -1.55 -14.77
C CYS A 154 24.08 -0.78 -14.34
N VAL A 155 23.03 -0.84 -15.15
CA VAL A 155 21.76 -0.15 -14.87
C VAL A 155 20.60 -1.10 -15.09
N SER A 156 19.66 -1.14 -14.15
CA SER A 156 18.47 -1.99 -14.22
C SER A 156 17.29 -1.27 -13.58
N ASP A 157 16.08 -1.46 -14.08
CA ASP A 157 14.93 -0.63 -13.72
C ASP A 157 13.67 -1.46 -13.42
N GLY A 158 12.73 -0.88 -12.68
CA GLY A 158 11.40 -1.44 -12.42
C GLY A 158 11.33 -2.49 -11.33
N TRP A 159 12.25 -2.48 -10.36
CA TRP A 159 12.25 -3.43 -9.24
C TRP A 159 11.40 -2.94 -8.06
N SER A 160 10.62 -3.84 -7.48
CA SER A 160 9.97 -3.63 -6.18
C SER A 160 9.93 -4.96 -5.41
N PRO A 161 10.26 -5.01 -4.10
CA PRO A 161 10.92 -3.96 -3.32
C PRO A 161 12.34 -3.68 -3.84
N LYS A 162 13.11 -2.87 -3.11
CA LYS A 162 14.50 -2.55 -3.46
C LYS A 162 15.31 -3.84 -3.71
N PRO A 163 15.93 -4.02 -4.89
CA PRO A 163 16.68 -5.23 -5.20
C PRO A 163 18.13 -5.14 -4.70
N THR A 164 18.81 -6.27 -4.73
CA THR A 164 20.25 -6.40 -4.48
C THR A 164 20.99 -6.45 -5.81
N LEU A 165 22.06 -5.66 -5.94
CA LEU A 165 22.98 -5.67 -7.07
C LEU A 165 24.32 -6.27 -6.63
N THR A 166 24.84 -7.21 -7.42
CA THR A 166 26.14 -7.85 -7.18
C THR A 166 26.96 -7.94 -8.46
N TRP A 167 28.27 -7.76 -8.33
CA TRP A 167 29.24 -7.95 -9.41
C TRP A 167 29.98 -9.27 -9.22
N ARG A 168 30.20 -10.00 -10.33
CA ARG A 168 30.96 -11.25 -10.34
C ARG A 168 32.00 -11.27 -11.43
N ASN A 169 33.13 -11.92 -11.16
CA ASN A 169 34.14 -12.22 -12.17
C ASN A 169 33.84 -13.53 -12.92
N ASN A 170 34.69 -13.89 -13.88
CA ASN A 170 34.58 -15.10 -14.68
C ASN A 170 34.57 -16.42 -13.88
N ARG A 171 35.10 -16.40 -12.64
CA ARG A 171 35.14 -17.55 -11.72
C ARG A 171 33.90 -17.64 -10.84
N GLY A 172 32.96 -16.70 -10.99
CA GLY A 172 31.76 -16.60 -10.16
C GLY A 172 31.99 -15.98 -8.78
N ALA A 173 33.20 -15.49 -8.48
CA ALA A 173 33.51 -14.84 -7.21
C ALA A 173 32.96 -13.41 -7.17
N LEU A 174 32.49 -12.98 -6.01
CA LEU A 174 31.97 -11.63 -5.78
C LEU A 174 33.09 -10.60 -5.85
N ILE A 175 32.85 -9.52 -6.57
CA ILE A 175 33.77 -8.37 -6.66
C ILE A 175 33.48 -7.41 -5.50
N PRO A 176 34.48 -7.00 -4.68
CA PRO A 176 34.26 -6.21 -3.46
C PRO A 176 33.63 -4.82 -3.70
N SER A 177 32.81 -4.35 -2.74
CA SER A 177 32.13 -3.04 -2.76
C SER A 177 33.04 -1.82 -2.86
N GLN A 178 34.30 -1.92 -2.45
CA GLN A 178 35.26 -0.82 -2.59
C GLN A 178 35.57 -0.46 -4.04
N SER A 179 35.24 -1.35 -4.98
CA SER A 179 35.41 -1.15 -6.42
C SER A 179 34.14 -0.69 -7.14
N HIS A 180 33.01 -0.52 -6.42
CA HIS A 180 31.74 -0.10 -7.01
C HIS A 180 30.84 0.74 -6.09
N GLN A 181 30.12 1.73 -6.64
CA GLN A 181 29.05 2.44 -5.91
C GLN A 181 27.69 2.02 -6.45
N SER A 182 26.66 1.99 -5.61
CA SER A 182 25.30 1.60 -6.00
C SER A 182 24.28 2.62 -5.49
N ALA A 183 23.35 3.02 -6.36
CA ALA A 183 22.23 3.88 -6.02
C ALA A 183 20.91 3.20 -6.39
N THR A 184 19.87 3.40 -5.59
CA THR A 184 18.49 2.96 -5.90
C THR A 184 17.54 4.13 -5.75
N ASP A 185 16.73 4.41 -6.77
CA ASP A 185 15.71 5.45 -6.70
C ASP A 185 14.34 4.91 -6.26
N ALA A 186 13.39 5.81 -6.01
CA ALA A 186 12.03 5.48 -5.59
C ALA A 186 11.20 4.77 -6.69
N ARG A 187 11.69 4.73 -7.94
CA ARG A 187 11.03 4.08 -9.09
C ARG A 187 11.56 2.66 -9.34
N GLY A 188 12.52 2.21 -8.55
CA GLY A 188 13.13 0.88 -8.70
C GLY A 188 14.30 0.85 -9.68
N LEU A 189 14.84 2.01 -10.09
CA LEU A 189 16.08 2.11 -10.85
C LEU A 189 17.26 1.82 -9.94
N VAL A 190 18.11 0.87 -10.33
CA VAL A 190 19.36 0.54 -9.66
C VAL A 190 20.51 0.70 -10.63
N SER A 191 21.52 1.46 -10.20
CA SER A 191 22.73 1.71 -10.99
C SER A 191 23.97 1.42 -10.16
N SER A 192 24.96 0.78 -10.78
CA SER A 192 26.30 0.60 -10.21
C SER A 192 27.38 0.77 -11.26
N TRP A 193 28.60 1.15 -10.86
CA TRP A 193 29.75 1.25 -11.76
C TRP A 193 30.96 0.52 -11.17
N LEU A 194 31.79 -0.06 -12.03
CA LEU A 194 32.96 -0.87 -11.68
C LEU A 194 34.16 -0.43 -12.52
N LEU A 195 35.28 -0.12 -11.86
CA LEU A 195 36.58 0.08 -12.53
C LEU A 195 37.30 -1.27 -12.65
N HIS A 196 37.68 -1.64 -13.87
CA HIS A 196 38.32 -2.92 -14.17
C HIS A 196 39.57 -2.76 -15.04
N SER A 197 40.57 -3.62 -14.88
CA SER A 197 41.81 -3.58 -15.65
C SER A 197 41.60 -4.09 -17.07
N SER A 198 42.05 -3.33 -18.09
CA SER A 198 41.91 -3.74 -19.50
C SER A 198 42.79 -4.93 -19.91
N SER A 199 43.71 -5.38 -19.05
CA SER A 199 44.65 -6.49 -19.30
C SER A 199 43.99 -7.87 -19.21
N ASP A 200 42.83 -7.95 -18.58
CA ASP A 200 42.24 -9.21 -18.16
C ASP A 200 41.23 -9.67 -19.21
N SER A 201 41.46 -10.83 -19.82
CA SER A 201 40.51 -11.49 -20.74
C SER A 201 39.32 -12.11 -20.01
N GLU A 202 38.95 -11.55 -18.86
CA GLU A 202 37.95 -12.07 -17.94
C GLU A 202 36.66 -11.26 -18.10
N TRP A 203 35.53 -11.94 -18.33
CA TRP A 203 34.24 -11.28 -18.35
C TRP A 203 33.82 -10.90 -16.92
N VAL A 204 33.07 -9.81 -16.81
CA VAL A 204 32.39 -9.41 -15.58
C VAL A 204 30.89 -9.52 -15.75
N ALA A 205 30.20 -9.93 -14.70
CA ALA A 205 28.75 -10.01 -14.66
C ALA A 205 28.19 -9.05 -13.63
N CYS A 206 27.07 -8.41 -13.99
CA CYS A 206 26.21 -7.71 -13.04
C CYS A 206 24.93 -8.52 -12.87
N SER A 207 24.62 -8.86 -11.63
CA SER A 207 23.41 -9.57 -11.22
C SER A 207 22.54 -8.64 -10.37
N VAL A 208 21.27 -8.48 -10.75
CA VAL A 208 20.27 -7.69 -10.01
C VAL A 208 19.08 -8.60 -9.69
N GLY A 209 18.64 -8.65 -8.43
CA GLY A 209 17.55 -9.53 -8.01
C GLY A 209 16.99 -9.23 -6.62
N LEU A 210 15.82 -9.79 -6.32
CA LEU A 210 15.20 -9.72 -4.99
C LEU A 210 15.71 -10.85 -4.07
N SER A 211 16.12 -11.96 -4.67
CA SER A 211 16.75 -13.12 -4.01
C SER A 211 17.73 -13.77 -4.99
N GLU A 212 18.48 -14.79 -4.54
CA GLU A 212 19.40 -15.54 -5.40
C GLU A 212 18.69 -16.26 -6.57
N GLU A 213 17.45 -16.71 -6.35
CA GLU A 213 16.62 -17.39 -7.36
C GLU A 213 15.89 -16.39 -8.28
N GLU A 214 15.56 -15.20 -7.76
CA GLU A 214 14.79 -14.15 -8.44
C GLU A 214 15.71 -13.05 -9.02
N ARG A 215 16.83 -13.44 -9.64
CA ARG A 215 17.81 -12.52 -10.21
C ARG A 215 17.90 -12.56 -11.73
N LYS A 216 18.30 -11.43 -12.32
CA LYS A 216 18.68 -11.29 -13.73
C LYS A 216 20.14 -10.89 -13.82
N GLU A 217 20.86 -11.51 -14.75
CA GLU A 217 22.30 -11.32 -14.93
C GLU A 217 22.63 -10.92 -16.37
N SER A 218 23.56 -9.99 -16.52
CA SER A 218 24.18 -9.63 -17.79
C SER A 218 25.70 -9.68 -17.68
N ARG A 219 26.38 -9.98 -18.79
CA ARG A 219 27.84 -10.17 -18.83
C ARG A 219 28.47 -9.32 -19.93
N VAL A 220 29.67 -8.82 -19.69
CA VAL A 220 30.45 -8.06 -20.67
C VAL A 220 31.94 -8.39 -20.55
N LEU A 221 32.64 -8.30 -21.67
CA LEU A 221 34.10 -8.35 -21.70
C LEU A 221 34.63 -6.91 -21.76
N PRO A 222 35.23 -6.37 -20.69
CA PRO A 222 35.69 -4.99 -20.61
C PRO A 222 36.98 -4.80 -21.41
N HIS A 223 36.85 -4.64 -22.72
CA HIS A 223 37.96 -4.28 -23.59
C HIS A 223 37.59 -2.98 -24.31
N THR A 224 38.47 -1.98 -24.26
CA THR A 224 38.39 -0.86 -25.19
C THR A 224 39.16 -1.27 -26.43
N SER A 225 38.48 -1.36 -27.57
CA SER A 225 39.15 -1.49 -28.85
C SER A 225 40.01 -0.25 -29.04
N ARG A 226 41.30 -0.34 -28.72
CA ARG A 226 42.31 0.66 -29.05
C ARG A 226 42.54 0.66 -30.55
N THR A 227 41.53 1.04 -31.34
CA THR A 227 41.68 1.37 -32.76
C THR A 227 42.17 2.80 -32.87
N GLY A 228 43.32 3.06 -32.27
CA GLY A 228 44.15 4.23 -32.50
C GLY A 228 45.41 3.78 -33.21
N THR A 229 45.29 3.15 -34.39
CA THR A 229 46.43 2.96 -35.28
C THR A 229 46.84 4.35 -35.76
N GLY A 230 47.96 4.85 -35.26
CA GLY A 230 48.54 6.13 -35.67
C GLY A 230 48.81 6.21 -37.18
N PRO A 231 49.16 7.41 -37.68
CA PRO A 231 49.17 7.78 -39.10
C PRO A 231 50.25 7.09 -39.95
N TRP A 232 50.85 5.99 -39.48
CA TRP A 232 51.95 5.32 -40.17
C TRP A 232 51.49 4.56 -41.43
N LYS A 233 50.22 4.13 -41.49
CA LYS A 233 49.67 3.48 -42.70
C LYS A 233 49.54 4.45 -43.88
N GLU A 234 49.23 5.72 -43.63
CA GLU A 234 49.14 6.78 -44.65
C GLU A 234 50.53 7.22 -45.15
N VAL A 235 51.52 7.28 -44.24
CA VAL A 235 52.91 7.62 -44.58
C VAL A 235 53.59 6.51 -45.39
N PHE A 236 53.28 5.24 -45.11
CA PHE A 236 53.87 4.11 -45.84
C PHE A 236 53.36 4.01 -47.29
N ILE A 237 52.06 4.25 -47.50
CA ILE A 237 51.45 4.20 -48.85
C ILE A 237 51.93 5.38 -49.71
N SER A 238 51.98 6.59 -49.15
CA SER A 238 52.50 7.76 -49.87
C SER A 238 53.98 7.64 -50.25
N GLY A 239 54.80 7.03 -49.38
CA GLY A 239 56.20 6.73 -49.68
C GLY A 239 56.39 5.77 -50.85
N LEU A 240 55.58 4.70 -50.92
CA LEU A 240 55.63 3.73 -52.01
C LEU A 240 55.23 4.34 -53.37
N VAL A 241 54.25 5.23 -53.40
CA VAL A 241 53.82 5.92 -54.63
C VAL A 241 54.90 6.85 -55.16
N LEU A 242 55.59 7.58 -54.28
CA LEU A 242 56.68 8.48 -54.69
C LEU A 242 57.89 7.72 -55.25
N LEU A 243 58.22 6.55 -54.69
CA LEU A 243 59.28 5.68 -55.21
C LEU A 243 58.95 5.16 -56.62
N LEU A 244 57.70 4.77 -56.86
CA LEU A 244 57.25 4.31 -58.19
C LEU A 244 57.28 5.44 -59.23
N LEU A 245 56.86 6.65 -58.86
CA LEU A 245 56.91 7.79 -59.79
C LEU A 245 58.35 8.20 -60.12
N SER A 246 59.25 8.11 -59.14
CA SER A 246 60.68 8.37 -59.33
C SER A 246 61.32 7.36 -60.30
N SER A 247 61.04 6.05 -60.14
CA SER A 247 61.61 5.04 -61.04
C SER A 247 61.12 5.19 -62.48
N ILE A 248 59.84 5.51 -62.68
CA ILE A 248 59.27 5.79 -64.01
C ILE A 248 59.90 7.04 -64.63
N ALA A 249 60.06 8.13 -63.86
CA ALA A 249 60.72 9.34 -64.34
C ALA A 249 62.18 9.07 -64.73
N THR A 250 62.89 8.23 -63.96
CA THR A 250 64.28 7.86 -64.25
C THR A 250 64.39 7.09 -65.58
N VAL A 251 63.48 6.13 -65.81
CA VAL A 251 63.39 5.39 -67.08
C VAL A 251 63.09 6.32 -68.26
N LEU A 252 62.15 7.26 -68.11
CA LEU A 252 61.82 8.25 -69.15
C LEU A 252 62.99 9.19 -69.46
N ILE A 253 63.80 9.56 -68.46
CA ILE A 253 65.02 10.35 -68.65
C ILE A 253 66.08 9.54 -69.40
N LEU A 254 66.24 8.24 -69.09
CA LEU A 254 67.16 7.35 -69.82
C LEU A 254 66.73 7.14 -71.28
N TYR A 255 65.42 7.07 -71.55
CA TYR A 255 64.87 7.06 -72.91
C TYR A 255 65.13 8.38 -73.65
N LYS A 256 64.88 9.53 -73.02
CA LYS A 256 65.12 10.85 -73.65
C LYS A 256 66.59 11.20 -73.84
N LYS A 257 67.49 10.74 -72.96
CA LYS A 257 68.95 10.92 -73.11
C LYS A 257 69.59 9.99 -74.14
N GLY A 258 68.81 9.16 -74.83
CA GLY A 258 69.29 8.37 -75.97
C GLY A 258 70.26 7.25 -75.62
N PHE A 259 70.31 6.83 -74.35
CA PHE A 259 71.15 5.71 -73.89
C PHE A 259 70.55 4.35 -74.25
N ILE A 260 69.25 4.29 -74.54
CA ILE A 260 68.57 3.09 -75.05
C ILE A 260 68.38 3.27 -76.55
N LYS A 261 69.39 2.88 -77.33
CA LYS A 261 69.30 2.77 -78.80
C LYS A 261 68.73 1.39 -79.15
N TRP A 262 67.51 1.37 -79.68
CA TRP A 262 66.99 0.20 -80.35
C TRP A 262 67.71 0.06 -81.71
N LYS A 263 68.44 -1.03 -81.89
CA LYS A 263 69.33 -1.28 -83.04
C LYS A 263 68.60 -2.14 -84.06
N ASP A 264 68.11 -1.50 -85.12
CA ASP A 264 67.82 -2.17 -86.39
C ASP A 264 69.13 -2.43 -87.13
N SER A 265 69.34 -3.65 -87.62
CA SER A 265 70.33 -3.91 -88.68
C SER A 265 69.98 -5.16 -89.48
N LYS A 266 69.95 -4.98 -90.79
CA LYS A 266 69.77 -6.00 -91.84
C LYS A 266 71.12 -6.58 -92.28
N GLU A 267 71.03 -7.74 -92.93
CA GLU A 267 72.01 -8.73 -93.43
C GLU A 267 73.36 -8.28 -94.03
N THR A 268 74.38 -9.14 -93.92
CA THR A 268 75.00 -9.82 -95.10
C THR A 268 75.94 -10.98 -94.70
N ALA A 269 75.99 -11.98 -95.59
CA ALA A 269 76.48 -13.35 -95.40
C ALA A 269 78.00 -13.53 -95.42
N ALA A 270 78.47 -14.61 -94.77
CA ALA A 270 79.57 -15.45 -95.28
C ALA A 270 79.47 -16.86 -94.66
N ALA A 271 79.66 -17.85 -95.53
CA ALA A 271 79.43 -19.27 -95.33
C ALA A 271 80.33 -19.92 -94.26
N THR A 272 79.78 -20.86 -93.48
CA THR A 272 80.39 -22.13 -93.05
C THR A 272 79.38 -22.98 -92.26
N ASP A 273 79.43 -24.29 -92.48
CA ASP A 273 78.89 -25.42 -91.69
C ASP A 273 77.38 -25.69 -91.63
N GLU A 274 77.00 -26.78 -92.31
CA GLU A 274 75.66 -27.35 -92.45
C GLU A 274 75.26 -28.31 -91.31
N ASP A 275 75.88 -28.21 -90.11
CA ASP A 275 75.60 -29.12 -88.97
C ASP A 275 75.26 -28.44 -87.62
N GLU A 276 75.29 -27.10 -87.52
CA GLU A 276 74.76 -26.39 -86.33
C GLU A 276 73.32 -25.86 -86.50
N GLY A 277 72.83 -25.71 -87.74
CA GLY A 277 71.51 -25.16 -88.04
C GLY A 277 70.33 -26.05 -87.58
N LYS A 278 70.49 -27.38 -87.56
CA LYS A 278 69.44 -28.31 -87.10
C LYS A 278 69.28 -28.33 -85.58
N LYS A 279 70.35 -28.04 -84.82
CA LYS A 279 70.33 -28.03 -83.35
C LYS A 279 69.75 -26.74 -82.76
N LEU A 280 69.96 -25.61 -83.45
CA LEU A 280 69.37 -24.32 -83.10
C LEU A 280 67.88 -24.24 -83.48
N ASN A 281 67.48 -24.75 -84.66
CA ASN A 281 66.06 -24.80 -85.04
C ASN A 281 65.21 -25.67 -84.10
N GLY A 282 65.75 -26.79 -83.60
CA GLY A 282 65.08 -27.61 -82.59
C GLY A 282 64.82 -26.86 -81.28
N LYS A 283 65.84 -26.17 -80.76
CA LYS A 283 65.71 -25.36 -79.52
C LYS A 283 64.76 -24.18 -79.68
N VAL A 284 64.76 -23.50 -80.83
CA VAL A 284 63.82 -22.40 -81.10
C VAL A 284 62.38 -22.92 -81.13
N ASN A 285 62.13 -24.05 -81.80
CA ASN A 285 60.80 -24.67 -81.84
C ASN A 285 60.32 -25.15 -80.46
N ASP A 286 61.23 -25.60 -79.59
CA ASP A 286 60.89 -26.01 -78.22
C ASP A 286 60.57 -24.80 -77.33
N ILE A 287 61.32 -23.69 -77.47
CA ILE A 287 61.05 -22.43 -76.75
C ILE A 287 59.73 -21.81 -77.22
N GLU A 288 59.46 -21.77 -78.53
CA GLU A 288 58.20 -21.26 -79.07
C GLU A 288 57.00 -22.07 -78.55
N LYS A 289 57.13 -23.39 -78.43
CA LYS A 289 56.08 -24.23 -77.83
C LYS A 289 55.88 -23.93 -76.34
N GLU A 290 56.97 -23.75 -75.58
CA GLU A 290 56.91 -23.45 -74.15
C GLU A 290 56.29 -22.07 -73.88
N GLU A 291 56.68 -21.05 -74.66
CA GLU A 291 56.09 -19.71 -74.58
C GLU A 291 54.63 -19.72 -75.01
N HIS A 292 54.28 -20.45 -76.09
CA HIS A 292 52.90 -20.56 -76.53
C HIS A 292 52.01 -21.25 -75.48
N GLN A 293 52.54 -22.24 -74.77
CA GLN A 293 51.85 -22.90 -73.67
C GLN A 293 51.70 -21.98 -72.44
N LYS A 294 52.72 -21.19 -72.09
CA LYS A 294 52.63 -20.18 -71.02
C LYS A 294 51.61 -19.09 -71.35
N LEU A 295 51.60 -18.60 -72.59
CA LEU A 295 50.62 -17.63 -73.09
C LEU A 295 49.20 -18.19 -73.05
N LYS A 296 49.02 -19.47 -73.39
CA LYS A 296 47.71 -20.13 -73.30
C LYS A 296 47.22 -20.20 -71.85
N GLN A 297 48.07 -20.62 -70.91
CA GLN A 297 47.73 -20.67 -69.49
C GLN A 297 47.40 -19.27 -68.94
N GLN A 298 48.21 -18.27 -69.27
CA GLN A 298 47.99 -16.89 -68.84
C GLN A 298 46.65 -16.32 -69.37
N ASN A 299 46.27 -16.66 -70.60
CA ASN A 299 44.98 -16.26 -71.17
C ASN A 299 43.80 -16.96 -70.47
N GLU A 300 43.94 -18.23 -70.10
CA GLU A 300 42.92 -18.96 -69.33
C GLU A 300 42.75 -18.35 -67.92
N ASP A 301 43.86 -18.01 -67.25
CA ASP A 301 43.83 -17.35 -65.94
C ASP A 301 43.22 -15.94 -66.01
N LEU A 302 43.54 -15.17 -67.06
CA LEU A 302 42.97 -13.84 -67.29
C LEU A 302 41.45 -13.91 -67.53
N LEU A 303 41.00 -14.93 -68.28
CA LEU A 303 39.57 -15.17 -68.53
C LEU A 303 38.84 -15.50 -67.21
N LYS A 304 39.47 -16.31 -66.35
CA LYS A 304 38.93 -16.65 -65.03
C LYS A 304 38.80 -15.42 -64.12
N GLN A 305 39.83 -14.57 -64.06
CA GLN A 305 39.79 -13.31 -63.32
C GLN A 305 38.68 -12.38 -63.84
N HIS A 306 38.46 -12.32 -65.15
CA HIS A 306 37.41 -11.51 -65.74
C HIS A 306 36.00 -11.98 -65.35
N GLU A 307 35.76 -13.29 -65.26
CA GLU A 307 34.49 -13.85 -64.78
C GLU A 307 34.28 -13.60 -63.26
N GLU A 308 35.33 -13.66 -62.46
CA GLU A 308 35.30 -13.28 -61.04
C GLU A 308 34.96 -11.78 -60.88
N GLU A 309 35.57 -10.89 -61.67
CA GLU A 309 35.26 -9.45 -61.68
C GLU A 309 33.79 -9.19 -62.06
N LYS A 310 33.25 -9.91 -63.04
CA LYS A 310 31.82 -9.82 -63.41
C LYS A 310 30.92 -10.23 -62.26
N THR A 311 31.29 -11.28 -61.53
CA THR A 311 30.51 -11.77 -60.38
C THR A 311 30.51 -10.75 -59.25
N LEU A 312 31.69 -10.21 -58.91
CA LEU A 312 31.83 -9.15 -57.92
C LEU A 312 31.05 -7.87 -58.29
N LYS A 313 31.03 -7.48 -59.57
CA LYS A 313 30.23 -6.32 -60.02
C LYS A 313 28.73 -6.51 -59.76
N LYS A 314 28.19 -7.72 -59.98
CA LYS A 314 26.79 -8.03 -59.69
C LYS A 314 26.48 -7.99 -58.19
N GLU A 315 27.40 -8.45 -57.35
CA GLU A 315 27.26 -8.36 -55.89
C GLU A 315 27.25 -6.91 -55.40
N VAL A 316 28.14 -6.07 -55.93
CA VAL A 316 28.19 -4.63 -55.63
C VAL A 316 26.87 -3.96 -56.01
N GLU A 317 26.33 -4.27 -57.19
CA GLU A 317 25.04 -3.72 -57.64
C GLU A 317 23.89 -4.15 -56.71
N THR A 318 23.88 -5.42 -56.28
CA THR A 318 22.91 -5.94 -55.31
C THR A 318 23.04 -5.25 -53.95
N LEU A 319 24.26 -5.02 -53.47
CA LEU A 319 24.51 -4.30 -52.22
C LEU A 319 24.06 -2.85 -52.31
N ASN A 320 24.30 -2.17 -53.44
CA ASN A 320 23.84 -0.80 -53.65
C ASN A 320 22.32 -0.70 -53.58
N GLN A 321 21.58 -1.64 -54.19
CA GLN A 321 20.12 -1.70 -54.08
C GLN A 321 19.65 -1.87 -52.63
N LYS A 322 20.32 -2.74 -51.85
CA LYS A 322 20.02 -2.90 -50.41
C LYS A 322 20.28 -1.63 -49.62
N ILE A 323 21.38 -0.93 -49.90
CA ILE A 323 21.71 0.36 -49.25
C ILE A 323 20.62 1.39 -49.53
N THR A 324 20.18 1.52 -50.78
CA THR A 324 19.08 2.44 -51.15
C THR A 324 17.79 2.10 -50.40
N GLY A 325 17.44 0.82 -50.27
CA GLY A 325 16.29 0.39 -49.47
C GLY A 325 16.40 0.77 -47.99
N LEU A 326 17.58 0.55 -47.38
CA LEU A 326 17.83 0.93 -45.99
C LEU A 326 17.79 2.45 -45.78
N LEU A 327 18.29 3.24 -46.74
CA LEU A 327 18.20 4.71 -46.69
C LEU A 327 16.75 5.18 -46.73
N SER A 328 15.91 4.58 -47.58
CA SER A 328 14.47 4.89 -47.63
C SER A 328 13.79 4.58 -46.30
N GLN A 329 14.11 3.44 -45.67
CA GLN A 329 13.55 3.07 -44.37
C GLN A 329 13.99 4.03 -43.26
N LEU A 330 15.24 4.48 -43.31
CA LEU A 330 15.78 5.44 -42.35
C LEU A 330 15.06 6.80 -42.46
N GLU A 331 14.78 7.27 -43.67
CA GLU A 331 14.02 8.50 -43.89
C GLU A 331 12.57 8.40 -43.39
N GLU A 332 11.92 7.26 -43.60
CA GLU A 332 10.57 7.02 -43.07
C GLU A 332 10.55 7.02 -41.54
N ASN A 333 11.49 6.29 -40.92
CA ASN A 333 11.62 6.26 -39.46
C ASN A 333 11.89 7.66 -38.88
N LYS A 334 12.71 8.48 -39.57
CA LYS A 334 12.96 9.86 -39.18
C LYS A 334 11.67 10.70 -39.18
N ARG A 335 10.84 10.58 -40.21
CA ARG A 335 9.54 11.28 -40.28
C ARG A 335 8.60 10.87 -39.16
N GLU A 336 8.57 9.59 -38.80
CA GLU A 336 7.73 9.11 -37.70
C GLU A 336 8.22 9.65 -36.34
N VAL A 337 9.53 9.70 -36.12
CA VAL A 337 10.10 10.34 -34.91
C VAL A 337 9.71 11.82 -34.82
N GLU A 338 9.78 12.56 -35.93
CA GLU A 338 9.34 13.96 -35.97
C GLU A 338 7.85 14.12 -35.65
N ARG A 339 7.01 13.24 -36.19
CA ARG A 339 5.57 13.20 -35.92
C ARG A 339 5.27 12.93 -34.45
N LEU A 340 5.92 11.92 -33.86
CA LEU A 340 5.78 11.58 -32.45
C LEU A 340 6.25 12.71 -31.56
N ASN A 341 7.35 13.38 -31.91
CA ASN A 341 7.84 14.53 -31.15
C ASN A 341 6.83 15.70 -31.14
N HIS A 342 6.17 15.97 -32.27
CA HIS A 342 5.09 16.95 -32.32
C HIS A 342 3.89 16.55 -31.44
N GLN A 343 3.50 15.27 -31.45
CA GLN A 343 2.43 14.77 -30.58
C GLN A 343 2.78 14.89 -29.09
N ILE A 344 4.02 14.58 -28.72
CA ILE A 344 4.51 14.71 -27.34
C ILE A 344 4.45 16.17 -26.88
N LYS A 345 4.93 17.11 -27.70
CA LYS A 345 4.85 18.55 -27.39
C LYS A 345 3.42 19.03 -27.14
N GLY A 346 2.46 18.58 -27.94
CA GLY A 346 1.05 18.92 -27.74
C GLY A 346 0.47 18.37 -26.44
N LYS A 347 0.83 17.14 -26.08
CA LYS A 347 0.42 16.53 -24.79
C LYS A 347 1.03 17.28 -23.61
N ILE A 348 2.32 17.62 -23.66
CA ILE A 348 3.00 18.38 -22.60
C ILE A 348 2.29 19.72 -22.37
N ALA A 349 1.95 20.47 -23.43
CA ALA A 349 1.24 21.74 -23.29
C ALA A 349 -0.14 21.57 -22.63
N THR A 350 -0.85 20.47 -22.96
CA THR A 350 -2.16 20.17 -22.36
C THR A 350 -2.02 19.82 -20.88
N ASP A 351 -1.04 18.99 -20.53
CA ASP A 351 -0.77 18.58 -19.15
C ASP A 351 -0.32 19.79 -18.29
N GLU A 352 0.44 20.73 -18.86
CA GLU A 352 0.82 21.98 -18.19
C GLU A 352 -0.40 22.88 -17.89
N ASP A 353 -1.34 23.00 -18.82
CA ASP A 353 -2.56 23.80 -18.62
C ASP A 353 -3.51 23.15 -17.60
N GLU A 354 -3.63 21.82 -17.60
CA GLU A 354 -4.34 21.09 -16.56
C GLU A 354 -3.66 21.24 -15.20
N GLY A 355 -2.33 21.19 -15.16
CA GLY A 355 -1.52 21.43 -13.96
C GLY A 355 -1.80 22.78 -13.32
N LYS A 356 -1.80 23.87 -14.11
CA LYS A 356 -2.13 25.22 -13.64
C LYS A 356 -3.57 25.31 -13.11
N LYS A 357 -4.52 24.65 -13.77
CA LYS A 357 -5.92 24.63 -13.32
C LYS A 357 -6.09 23.90 -11.99
N LEU A 358 -5.38 22.79 -11.80
CA LEU A 358 -5.36 22.05 -10.54
C LEU A 358 -4.70 22.86 -9.43
N GLU A 359 -3.60 23.56 -9.71
CA GLU A 359 -2.94 24.45 -8.76
C GLU A 359 -3.87 25.57 -8.26
N GLY A 360 -4.65 26.17 -9.16
CA GLY A 360 -5.71 27.13 -8.79
C GLY A 360 -6.71 26.54 -7.80
N LYS A 361 -7.25 25.34 -8.10
CA LYS A 361 -8.19 24.66 -7.19
C LYS A 361 -7.57 24.30 -5.84
N VAL A 362 -6.29 23.92 -5.81
CA VAL A 362 -5.58 23.62 -4.57
C VAL A 362 -5.46 24.88 -3.70
N ASN A 363 -5.20 26.04 -4.30
CA ASN A 363 -5.13 27.31 -3.58
C ASN A 363 -6.50 27.72 -3.01
N ASP A 364 -7.58 27.52 -3.76
CA ASP A 364 -8.95 27.78 -3.28
C ASP A 364 -9.30 26.87 -2.09
N ILE A 365 -9.06 25.55 -2.21
CA ILE A 365 -9.27 24.58 -1.13
C ILE A 365 -8.42 24.92 0.11
N LYS A 366 -7.19 25.41 -0.10
CA LYS A 366 -6.32 25.82 1.01
C LYS A 366 -6.89 27.03 1.75
N LYS A 367 -7.47 27.99 1.03
CA LYS A 367 -8.14 29.15 1.61
C LYS A 367 -9.38 28.73 2.40
N GLU A 368 -10.25 27.89 1.83
CA GLU A 368 -11.43 27.36 2.52
C GLU A 368 -11.06 26.59 3.79
N ASN A 369 -10.00 25.77 3.75
CA ASN A 369 -9.52 25.07 4.95
C ASN A 369 -9.02 26.02 6.05
N GLN A 370 -8.41 27.15 5.68
CA GLN A 370 -8.01 28.17 6.66
C GLN A 370 -9.22 28.84 7.30
N GLU A 371 -10.25 29.16 6.51
CA GLU A 371 -11.51 29.72 6.99
C GLU A 371 -12.24 28.76 7.93
N LEU A 372 -12.38 27.48 7.54
CA LEU A 372 -12.97 26.43 8.37
C LEU A 372 -12.20 26.22 9.68
N LYS A 373 -10.87 26.29 9.63
CA LYS A 373 -10.04 26.19 10.84
C LYS A 373 -10.32 27.33 11.82
N GLN A 374 -10.51 28.55 11.31
CA GLN A 374 -10.85 29.69 12.13
C GLN A 374 -12.27 29.57 12.71
N GLN A 375 -13.25 29.17 11.89
CA GLN A 375 -14.62 28.92 12.34
C GLN A 375 -14.68 27.86 13.45
N ASN A 376 -13.96 26.75 13.31
CA ASN A 376 -13.90 25.71 14.34
C ASN A 376 -13.30 26.21 15.65
N LYS A 377 -12.28 27.08 15.58
CA LYS A 377 -11.68 27.69 16.76
C LYS A 377 -12.67 28.61 17.49
N ASP A 378 -13.44 29.39 16.73
CA ASP A 378 -14.44 30.29 17.29
C ASP A 378 -15.63 29.52 17.89
N LEU A 379 -16.05 28.43 17.25
CA LEU A 379 -17.09 27.53 17.77
C LEU A 379 -16.68 26.88 19.10
N LEU A 380 -15.43 26.39 19.18
CA LEU A 380 -14.89 25.79 20.40
C LEU A 380 -14.84 26.78 21.56
N LYS A 381 -14.51 28.05 21.25
CA LYS A 381 -14.51 29.13 22.24
C LYS A 381 -15.93 29.39 22.77
N LYS A 382 -16.93 29.48 21.88
CA LYS A 382 -18.34 29.64 22.27
C LYS A 382 -18.83 28.49 23.16
N GLN A 383 -18.55 27.24 22.77
CA GLN A 383 -18.90 26.07 23.58
C GLN A 383 -18.25 26.12 24.98
N SER A 384 -17.00 26.54 25.07
CA SER A 384 -16.32 26.69 26.38
C SER A 384 -16.94 27.78 27.25
N GLU A 385 -17.40 28.88 26.66
CA GLU A 385 -18.09 29.96 27.37
C GLU A 385 -19.48 29.54 27.85
N GLU A 386 -20.23 28.81 27.02
CA GLU A 386 -21.52 28.21 27.40
C GLU A 386 -21.36 27.19 28.53
N GLU A 387 -20.38 26.28 28.44
CA GLU A 387 -20.10 25.28 29.49
C GLU A 387 -19.77 25.96 30.83
N LYS A 388 -18.99 27.05 30.81
CA LYS A 388 -18.67 27.82 32.02
C LYS A 388 -19.91 28.48 32.63
N THR A 389 -20.82 28.96 31.79
CA THR A 389 -22.07 29.60 32.23
C THR A 389 -22.98 28.57 32.88
N LEU A 390 -23.18 27.43 32.21
CA LEU A 390 -23.98 26.31 32.74
C LEU A 390 -23.41 25.77 34.06
N LYS A 391 -22.09 25.64 34.19
CA LYS A 391 -21.46 25.21 35.46
C LYS A 391 -21.79 26.15 36.62
N LYS A 392 -21.76 27.47 36.39
CA LYS A 392 -22.13 28.46 37.42
C LYS A 392 -23.60 28.36 37.82
N GLU A 393 -24.48 28.14 36.85
CA GLU A 393 -25.91 27.95 37.12
C GLU A 393 -26.16 26.68 37.94
N VAL A 394 -25.52 25.56 37.59
CA VAL A 394 -25.58 24.30 38.34
C VAL A 394 -25.09 24.48 39.77
N GLU A 395 -23.97 25.18 39.97
CA GLU A 395 -23.44 25.47 41.31
C GLU A 395 -24.41 26.32 42.14
N THR A 396 -25.01 27.34 41.52
CA THR A 396 -26.02 28.19 42.16
C THR A 396 -27.27 27.38 42.56
N LEU A 397 -27.73 26.49 41.68
CA LEU A 397 -28.87 25.61 41.96
C LEU A 397 -28.54 24.63 43.10
N ASN A 398 -27.34 24.05 43.11
CA ASN A 398 -26.91 23.16 44.19
C ASN A 398 -26.88 23.88 45.53
N GLN A 399 -26.40 25.14 45.59
CA GLN A 399 -26.46 25.94 46.82
C GLN A 399 -27.90 26.16 47.30
N LYS A 400 -28.84 26.45 46.39
CA LYS A 400 -30.27 26.59 46.72
C LYS A 400 -30.87 25.29 47.24
N ILE A 401 -30.56 24.16 46.61
CA ILE A 401 -31.03 22.83 47.03
C ILE A 401 -30.54 22.53 48.45
N THR A 402 -29.26 22.75 48.74
CA THR A 402 -28.70 22.57 50.09
C THR A 402 -29.42 23.43 51.13
N GLY A 403 -29.72 24.70 50.80
CA GLY A 403 -30.49 25.58 51.69
C GLY A 403 -31.90 25.05 51.97
N LEU A 404 -32.62 24.59 50.95
CA LEU A 404 -33.94 24.00 51.10
C LEU A 404 -33.92 22.70 51.92
N LEU A 405 -32.89 21.86 51.76
CA LEU A 405 -32.72 20.64 52.55
C LEU A 405 -32.54 20.96 54.04
N SER A 406 -31.69 21.92 54.38
CA SER A 406 -31.53 22.37 55.77
C SER A 406 -32.84 22.88 56.37
N GLN A 407 -33.65 23.59 55.58
CA GLN A 407 -34.94 24.10 56.04
C GLN A 407 -35.98 22.99 56.20
N LEU A 408 -35.94 21.97 55.33
CA LEU A 408 -36.77 20.78 55.47
C LEU A 408 -36.42 20.00 56.75
N GLU A 409 -35.13 19.86 57.06
CA GLU A 409 -34.68 19.21 58.30
C GLU A 409 -35.11 19.97 59.55
N GLU A 410 -35.07 21.31 59.52
CA GLU A 410 -35.55 22.13 60.65
C GLU A 410 -37.06 21.96 60.84
N ASN A 411 -37.84 22.04 59.75
CA ASN A 411 -39.29 21.83 59.81
C ASN A 411 -39.63 20.42 60.31
N LYS A 412 -38.86 19.40 59.92
CA LYS A 412 -39.02 18.03 60.43
C LYS A 412 -38.82 17.98 61.95
N ARG A 413 -37.77 18.62 62.47
CA ARG A 413 -37.51 18.71 63.92
C ARG A 413 -38.62 19.45 64.67
N GLU A 414 -39.17 20.51 64.09
CA GLU A 414 -40.31 21.26 64.65
C GLU A 414 -41.56 20.36 64.76
N VAL A 415 -41.89 19.61 63.70
CA VAL A 415 -43.02 18.68 63.66
C VAL A 415 -42.88 17.58 64.72
N GLU A 416 -41.68 16.98 64.86
CA GLU A 416 -41.40 15.98 65.90
C GLU A 416 -41.63 16.55 67.31
N ARG A 417 -41.23 17.81 67.54
CA ARG A 417 -41.41 18.51 68.81
C ARG A 417 -42.88 18.76 69.13
N LEU A 418 -43.65 19.25 68.16
CA LEU A 418 -45.09 19.46 68.30
C LEU A 418 -45.83 18.15 68.56
N ASN A 419 -45.46 17.07 67.87
CA ASN A 419 -46.03 15.74 68.12
C ASN A 419 -45.78 15.26 69.55
N HIS A 420 -44.57 15.48 70.09
CA HIS A 420 -44.28 15.15 71.49
C HIS A 420 -45.14 15.99 72.47
N GLN A 421 -45.37 17.27 72.18
CA GLN A 421 -46.25 18.13 73.00
C GLN A 421 -47.71 17.67 72.95
N ILE A 422 -48.22 17.27 71.78
CA ILE A 422 -49.58 16.75 71.62
C ILE A 422 -49.78 15.49 72.48
N LYS A 423 -48.86 14.52 72.37
CA LYS A 423 -48.92 13.28 73.18
C LYS A 423 -48.95 13.58 74.68
N ALA A 424 -48.08 14.47 75.17
CA ALA A 424 -48.06 14.83 76.59
C ALA A 424 -49.36 15.51 77.06
N ASN A 425 -49.95 16.38 76.22
CA ASN A 425 -51.22 17.04 76.53
C ASN A 425 -52.41 16.07 76.52
N ASP A 426 -52.40 15.09 75.62
CA ASP A 426 -53.42 14.05 75.55
C ASP A 426 -53.35 13.13 76.78
N GLU A 427 -52.16 12.73 77.22
CA GLU A 427 -51.95 11.98 78.47
C GLU A 427 -52.40 12.75 79.71
N ASP A 428 -52.10 14.06 79.79
CA ASP A 428 -52.53 14.90 80.92
C ASP A 428 -54.06 15.09 80.94
N LYS A 429 -54.68 15.28 79.76
CA LYS A 429 -56.14 15.31 79.64
C LYS A 429 -56.76 13.99 80.10
N GLU A 430 -56.22 12.86 79.64
CA GLU A 430 -56.71 11.52 79.99
C GLU A 430 -56.69 11.32 81.51
N LYS A 431 -55.55 11.60 82.17
CA LYS A 431 -55.41 11.57 83.64
C LYS A 431 -56.42 12.48 84.35
N LYS A 432 -56.65 13.68 83.82
CA LYS A 432 -57.62 14.63 84.39
C LYS A 432 -59.07 14.18 84.22
N THR A 433 -59.41 13.55 83.10
CA THR A 433 -60.73 12.93 82.89
C THR A 433 -60.92 11.70 83.77
N GLU A 434 -59.91 10.85 83.93
CA GLU A 434 -59.95 9.71 84.85
C GLU A 434 -60.14 10.18 86.30
N GLY A 435 -59.41 11.21 86.73
CA GLY A 435 -59.59 11.81 88.06
C GLY A 435 -61.02 12.31 88.30
N LYS A 436 -61.59 13.07 87.35
CA LYS A 436 -62.99 13.53 87.44
C LYS A 436 -64.02 12.40 87.37
N LEU A 437 -63.72 11.31 86.66
CA LEU A 437 -64.59 10.15 86.57
C LEU A 437 -64.61 9.40 87.91
N ASN A 438 -63.45 9.26 88.55
CA ASN A 438 -63.32 8.62 89.85
C ASN A 438 -64.03 9.42 90.95
N GLU A 439 -63.88 10.75 90.99
CA GLU A 439 -64.59 11.64 91.91
C GLU A 439 -66.12 11.53 91.76
N LYS A 440 -66.63 11.55 90.52
CA LYS A 440 -68.06 11.31 90.24
C LYS A 440 -68.51 9.89 90.59
N THR A 441 -67.63 8.91 90.50
CA THR A 441 -67.94 7.52 90.87
C THR A 441 -68.08 7.40 92.39
N GLU A 442 -67.23 8.10 93.15
CA GLU A 442 -67.33 8.22 94.60
C GLU A 442 -68.61 8.95 95.04
N GLU A 443 -68.97 10.10 94.44
CA GLU A 443 -70.25 10.79 94.69
C GLU A 443 -71.47 9.89 94.40
N ASN A 444 -71.41 9.08 93.34
CA ASN A 444 -72.51 8.17 92.97
C ASN A 444 -72.60 6.95 93.90
N GLN A 445 -71.47 6.53 94.48
CA GLN A 445 -71.47 5.51 95.54
C GLN A 445 -72.06 6.05 96.85
N GLU A 446 -71.81 7.32 97.19
CA GLU A 446 -72.45 7.99 98.34
C GLU A 446 -73.97 8.16 98.13
N LEU A 447 -74.42 8.53 96.92
CA LEU A 447 -75.86 8.62 96.58
C LEU A 447 -76.56 7.26 96.60
N LYS A 448 -75.86 6.14 96.32
CA LYS A 448 -76.42 4.79 96.46
C LYS A 448 -76.65 4.39 97.92
N GLN A 449 -75.78 4.83 98.85
CA GLN A 449 -75.99 4.57 100.28
C GLN A 449 -77.17 5.36 100.87
N LEU A 450 -77.56 6.48 100.27
CA LEU A 450 -78.75 7.24 100.63
C LEU A 450 -80.07 6.65 100.11
N ASN A 451 -80.03 5.68 99.17
CA ASN A 451 -81.22 5.12 98.53
C ASN A 451 -81.59 3.69 98.98
N GLU A 452 -80.94 3.15 100.02
CA GLU A 452 -81.32 1.87 100.66
C GLU A 452 -82.30 2.07 101.82
N GLY A 453 -83.33 2.88 101.59
CA GLY A 453 -84.30 3.29 102.61
C GLY A 453 -85.77 3.29 102.16
N ALA A 454 -86.19 2.45 101.21
CA ALA A 454 -87.61 2.08 101.01
C ALA A 454 -87.79 0.96 99.97
N PHE A 455 -88.47 -0.13 100.34
CA PHE A 455 -89.12 -1.08 99.41
C PHE A 455 -90.49 -1.46 100.02
N PRO A 456 -91.55 -1.70 99.22
CA PRO A 456 -91.78 -3.08 98.76
C PRO A 456 -92.41 -3.29 97.36
N GLN A 457 -91.97 -4.41 96.76
CA GLN A 457 -92.60 -5.45 95.92
C GLN A 457 -93.35 -5.22 94.58
N ASN A 458 -92.83 -5.96 93.57
CA ASN A 458 -93.44 -6.70 92.45
C ASN A 458 -94.19 -5.97 91.31
N HIS A 459 -93.65 -6.05 90.09
CA HIS A 459 -94.00 -7.07 89.08
C HIS A 459 -93.04 -6.96 87.87
N GLY A 460 -92.72 -8.11 87.27
CA GLY A 460 -91.74 -8.21 86.19
C GLY A 460 -92.16 -7.54 84.88
N LEU A 461 -91.19 -6.91 84.21
CA LEU A 461 -91.13 -6.84 82.76
C LEU A 461 -89.66 -6.91 82.33
N VAL A 462 -89.31 -8.01 81.66
CA VAL A 462 -88.02 -8.19 81.00
C VAL A 462 -87.97 -7.23 79.81
N ILE A 463 -87.16 -6.17 79.91
CA ILE A 463 -86.76 -5.35 78.76
C ILE A 463 -85.28 -5.63 78.52
N GLN A 464 -85.00 -6.37 77.45
CA GLN A 464 -83.66 -6.46 76.88
C GLN A 464 -83.25 -5.09 76.35
N VAL A 465 -82.31 -4.43 77.04
CA VAL A 465 -81.60 -3.26 76.50
C VAL A 465 -80.22 -3.74 76.06
N LYS A 466 -80.02 -3.70 74.73
CA LYS A 466 -78.80 -4.12 74.03
C LYS A 466 -77.56 -3.34 74.52
N PRO A 467 -76.37 -3.96 74.56
CA PRO A 467 -75.14 -3.29 74.95
C PRO A 467 -74.82 -2.16 73.97
N TRP A 468 -74.63 -0.94 74.48
CA TRP A 468 -74.12 0.18 73.71
C TRP A 468 -72.69 -0.10 73.24
N LYS A 469 -72.59 -0.40 71.95
CA LYS A 469 -71.36 -0.51 71.17
C LYS A 469 -70.72 0.87 70.99
N THR A 470 -69.95 1.34 71.97
CA THR A 470 -69.05 2.49 71.76
C THR A 470 -67.65 2.29 72.33
N VAL A 471 -67.29 1.07 72.75
CA VAL A 471 -65.90 0.70 73.09
C VAL A 471 -65.20 -0.05 71.94
N LYS A 472 -65.88 -0.23 70.80
CA LYS A 472 -65.35 -0.92 69.60
C LYS A 472 -65.18 0.01 68.39
N ARG A 473 -64.89 1.29 68.62
CA ARG A 473 -64.46 2.26 67.58
C ARG A 473 -63.19 3.04 67.91
N LEU A 474 -62.53 2.69 69.02
CA LEU A 474 -61.24 3.27 69.44
C LEU A 474 -60.08 2.26 69.38
N LYS A 475 -60.34 1.05 68.85
CA LYS A 475 -59.31 0.01 68.62
C LYS A 475 -58.93 -0.20 67.14
N GLU A 476 -59.55 0.55 66.22
CA GLU A 476 -59.22 0.55 64.78
C GLU A 476 -58.49 1.83 64.32
N ILE A 477 -58.21 2.79 65.21
CA ILE A 477 -57.47 4.03 64.88
C ILE A 477 -56.01 4.01 65.39
N LEU A 478 -55.61 2.97 66.15
CA LEU A 478 -54.27 2.87 66.76
C LEU A 478 -53.39 1.73 66.20
N THR A 479 -53.68 1.19 65.01
CA THR A 479 -52.78 0.24 64.32
C THR A 479 -52.71 0.51 62.81
N MET A 480 -52.08 1.62 62.44
CA MET A 480 -51.42 1.77 61.13
C MET A 480 -50.18 2.64 61.33
N ASP A 481 -49.14 2.06 61.90
CA ASP A 481 -47.78 2.54 61.75
C ASP A 481 -47.05 1.62 60.76
N GLU A 482 -46.25 2.26 59.91
CA GLU A 482 -45.00 1.73 59.34
C GLU A 482 -45.03 0.38 58.60
N ALA A 483 -45.31 0.45 57.29
CA ALA A 483 -44.66 -0.42 56.32
C ALA A 483 -44.45 0.30 54.97
N SER A 484 -43.19 0.31 54.54
CA SER A 484 -42.69 0.50 53.16
C SER A 484 -42.28 1.91 52.71
N VAL A 485 -41.13 2.35 53.22
CA VAL A 485 -40.11 3.05 52.41
C VAL A 485 -39.00 2.05 52.06
N LYS A 486 -39.07 1.52 50.85
CA LYS A 486 -38.01 0.91 50.01
C LYS A 486 -38.75 0.53 48.73
N GLY A 487 -38.66 1.31 47.66
CA GLY A 487 -37.45 1.43 46.87
C GLY A 487 -37.57 0.43 45.72
N ASP A 488 -38.17 0.87 44.61
CA ASP A 488 -37.95 0.28 43.29
C ASP A 488 -37.86 1.41 42.27
N LEU A 489 -36.67 1.47 41.68
CA LEU A 489 -36.32 2.14 40.45
C LEU A 489 -36.95 1.41 39.25
N GLU A 490 -37.02 2.14 38.14
CA GLU A 490 -37.44 1.72 36.78
C GLU A 490 -38.93 1.78 36.48
N VAL A 491 -39.33 2.68 35.57
CA VAL A 491 -39.28 2.42 34.12
C VAL A 491 -39.48 3.74 33.37
N ASP A 492 -38.58 3.94 32.43
CA ASP A 492 -38.60 4.76 31.22
C ASP A 492 -39.86 5.51 30.79
N SER A 493 -39.58 6.64 30.12
CA SER A 493 -40.27 7.23 28.96
C SER A 493 -40.58 8.72 29.24
N TRP A 494 -40.03 9.73 28.56
CA TRP A 494 -39.72 9.88 27.14
C TRP A 494 -38.60 10.93 26.95
N ARG A 495 -37.58 10.63 26.14
CA ARG A 495 -36.73 11.65 25.48
C ARG A 495 -36.96 11.59 23.97
N LYS A 496 -37.92 12.39 23.52
CA LYS A 496 -38.15 12.92 22.15
C LYS A 496 -38.88 14.24 22.43
N THR A 497 -38.44 15.44 22.06
CA THR A 497 -37.99 15.95 20.76
C THR A 497 -37.48 17.38 21.06
N LEU A 498 -36.34 17.86 20.55
CA LEU A 498 -36.22 18.77 19.40
C LEU A 498 -34.73 19.21 19.40
N GLU A 499 -33.98 18.85 18.35
CA GLU A 499 -33.65 19.69 17.18
C GLU A 499 -32.48 20.65 17.43
#